data_AF-A0A4Q2XGP2-F1
#
_entry.id   AF-A0A4Q2XGP2-F1
#
_cell.length_a   1.000
_cell.length_b   1.000
_cell.length_c   1.000
_cell.angle_alpha   90.00
_cell.angle_beta   90.00
_cell.angle_gamma   90.00
#
_symmetry.space_group_name_H-M   'P 1'
#
loop_
_entity.id
_entity.type
_entity.pdbx_description
1 polymer ?
#
loop_
_entity_poly.entity_id
_entity_poly.type
_entity_poly.pdbx_seq_one_letter_code
_entity_poly.pdbx_strand_id
1 'polypeptide(L)'
;AWSTLTASRKADLTRRMALFAAMIKGIDDNVGKVTARLQQIGRLDNTMIIFVSDNGANHEGGVFGGGVLSGTALTNMGQPEQNDGIHYGGGWAHVSNTPLKLFKHFTHEGGIRAPAIVHWPAGFSARGSWVEAPAHLVDVMGSIVDATGATYPTTFKNHPVLPLEGRSLIDLIEGTVPDRSLFVEHESNRMIRKGKWKLVTEAFTAHDSEFTAHQKLLYDMDSDPAETTDLAAANPGKVVELVDEWNAWCTRVGLPAGRLIAAPPVSETPAATDTDLFLDTFNRAAGNDIDSTNAGMSGSRVPPLGTGVTWFEGYEGSGQPDSIQIADGILRMATGVGMAENG
;
A
#
# COMPACT_ATOMS: atom_id res chain seq x y z
N ALA A 1 18.74 -20.45 12.27
CA ALA A 1 19.21 -19.09 12.62
C ALA A 1 19.44 -18.91 14.13
N TRP A 2 18.46 -19.13 15.03
CA TRP A 2 18.72 -19.00 16.49
C TRP A 2 19.71 -20.03 17.04
N SER A 3 19.56 -21.30 16.65
CA SER A 3 20.40 -22.41 17.11
C SER A 3 21.89 -22.20 16.83
N THR A 4 22.23 -21.48 15.75
CA THR A 4 23.60 -21.22 15.30
C THR A 4 24.30 -20.08 16.05
N LEU A 5 23.60 -19.35 16.93
CA LEU A 5 24.19 -18.24 17.71
C LEU A 5 25.01 -18.75 18.90
N THR A 6 26.06 -18.01 19.26
CA THR A 6 26.87 -18.24 20.46
C THR A 6 26.03 -18.08 21.73
N ALA A 7 26.47 -18.71 22.83
CA ALA A 7 25.77 -18.60 24.12
C ALA A 7 25.68 -17.14 24.62
N SER A 8 26.75 -16.36 24.48
CA SER A 8 26.75 -14.94 24.87
C SER A 8 25.76 -14.11 24.06
N ARG A 9 25.67 -14.33 22.73
CA ARG A 9 24.69 -13.65 21.89
C ARG A 9 23.25 -14.06 22.25
N LYS A 10 23.00 -15.34 22.52
CA LYS A 10 21.68 -15.80 22.98
C LYS A 10 21.27 -15.12 24.30
N ALA A 11 22.20 -15.01 25.26
CA ALA A 11 21.95 -14.35 26.54
C ALA A 11 21.62 -12.85 26.37
N ASP A 12 22.40 -12.14 25.56
CA ASP A 12 22.16 -10.73 25.18
C ASP A 12 20.78 -10.52 24.55
N LEU A 13 20.45 -11.27 23.48
CA LEU A 13 19.15 -11.14 22.80
C LEU A 13 17.97 -11.53 23.70
N THR A 14 18.15 -12.51 24.58
CA THR A 14 17.12 -12.91 25.55
C THR A 14 16.87 -11.77 26.54
N ARG A 15 17.92 -11.14 27.06
CA ARG A 15 17.79 -10.00 27.99
C ARG A 15 17.12 -8.80 27.33
N ARG A 16 17.45 -8.49 26.07
CA ARG A 16 16.80 -7.43 25.29
C ARG A 16 15.29 -7.66 25.15
N MET A 17 14.88 -8.88 24.80
CA MET A 17 13.44 -9.20 24.69
C MET A 17 12.74 -9.18 26.05
N ALA A 18 13.40 -9.64 27.12
CA ALA A 18 12.86 -9.57 28.47
C ALA A 18 12.66 -8.11 28.93
N LEU A 19 13.60 -7.22 28.61
CA LEU A 19 13.47 -5.80 28.89
C LEU A 19 12.31 -5.19 28.10
N PHE A 20 12.21 -5.47 26.80
CA PHE A 20 11.09 -5.03 25.97
C PHE A 20 9.75 -5.50 26.54
N ALA A 21 9.63 -6.77 26.94
CA ALA A 21 8.42 -7.30 27.57
C ALA A 21 8.09 -6.59 28.90
N ALA A 22 9.10 -6.25 29.70
CA ALA A 22 8.89 -5.47 30.92
C ALA A 22 8.39 -4.04 30.63
N MET A 23 8.83 -3.41 29.54
CA MET A 23 8.32 -2.12 29.10
C MET A 23 6.85 -2.20 28.68
N ILE A 24 6.47 -3.23 27.90
CA ILE A 24 5.07 -3.47 27.52
C ILE A 24 4.20 -3.70 28.75
N LYS A 25 4.67 -4.50 29.72
CA LYS A 25 3.97 -4.67 31.00
C LYS A 25 3.80 -3.34 31.74
N GLY A 26 4.82 -2.48 31.73
CA GLY A 26 4.73 -1.14 32.32
C GLY A 26 3.65 -0.28 31.66
N ILE A 27 3.48 -0.37 30.33
CA ILE A 27 2.39 0.31 29.61
C ILE A 27 1.04 -0.25 30.08
N ASP A 28 0.86 -1.58 30.04
CA ASP A 28 -0.37 -2.26 30.41
C ASP A 28 -0.81 -1.95 31.86
N ASP A 29 0.12 -2.03 32.82
CA ASP A 29 -0.14 -1.72 34.23
C ASP A 29 -0.63 -0.27 34.41
N ASN A 30 -0.12 0.68 33.63
CA ASN A 30 -0.55 2.08 33.72
C ASN A 30 -1.85 2.36 32.98
N VAL A 31 -2.12 1.69 31.85
CA VAL A 31 -3.45 1.68 31.23
C VAL A 31 -4.48 1.15 32.23
N GLY A 32 -4.17 0.06 32.94
CA GLY A 32 -5.00 -0.51 33.99
C GLY A 32 -5.33 0.47 35.12
N LYS A 33 -4.39 1.33 35.53
CA LYS A 33 -4.65 2.39 36.53
C LYS A 33 -5.67 3.42 36.03
N VAL A 34 -5.54 3.85 34.78
CA VAL A 34 -6.46 4.85 34.18
C VAL A 34 -7.86 4.28 34.06
N THR A 35 -8.00 3.06 33.51
CA THR A 35 -9.30 2.41 33.34
C THR A 35 -9.95 2.05 34.67
N ALA A 36 -9.17 1.58 35.65
CA ALA A 36 -9.67 1.35 37.01
C ALA A 36 -10.20 2.65 37.65
N ARG A 37 -9.51 3.78 37.45
CA ARG A 37 -10.00 5.07 37.96
C ARG A 37 -11.30 5.49 37.27
N LEU A 38 -11.39 5.37 35.94
CA LEU A 38 -12.62 5.64 35.19
C LEU A 38 -13.79 4.77 35.66
N GLN A 39 -13.54 3.50 35.97
CA GLN A 39 -14.53 2.59 36.52
C GLN A 39 -15.01 3.04 37.91
N GLN A 40 -14.08 3.39 38.81
CA GLN A 40 -14.41 3.83 40.17
C GLN A 40 -15.29 5.08 40.21
N ILE A 41 -15.13 5.99 39.25
CA ILE A 41 -15.95 7.20 39.16
C ILE A 41 -17.20 7.02 38.29
N GLY A 42 -17.49 5.80 37.84
CA GLY A 42 -18.68 5.49 37.03
C GLY A 42 -18.65 6.13 35.64
N ARG A 43 -17.46 6.32 35.04
CA ARG A 43 -17.30 6.97 33.72
C ARG A 43 -16.77 6.05 32.64
N LEU A 44 -16.30 4.84 32.97
CA LEU A 44 -15.68 3.93 32.00
C LEU A 44 -16.60 3.59 30.82
N ASP A 45 -17.86 3.23 31.08
CA ASP A 45 -18.81 2.83 30.03
C ASP A 45 -19.09 3.94 29.03
N ASN A 46 -19.09 5.19 29.48
CA ASN A 46 -19.27 6.37 28.63
C ASN A 46 -17.95 7.11 28.34
N THR A 47 -16.85 6.37 28.26
CA THR A 47 -15.56 6.87 27.79
C THR A 47 -15.11 6.02 26.62
N MET A 48 -14.95 6.64 25.44
CA MET A 48 -14.33 5.98 24.31
C MET A 48 -12.83 5.89 24.53
N ILE A 49 -12.30 4.66 24.54
CA ILE A 49 -10.88 4.37 24.65
C ILE A 49 -10.43 3.75 23.34
N ILE A 50 -9.44 4.36 22.70
CA ILE A 50 -8.75 3.82 21.52
C ILE A 50 -7.30 3.61 21.94
N PHE A 51 -6.88 2.35 22.00
CA PHE A 51 -5.48 1.97 22.21
C PHE A 51 -4.91 1.48 20.89
N VAL A 52 -3.77 2.01 20.46
CA VAL A 52 -3.14 1.64 19.18
C VAL A 52 -1.63 1.87 19.27
N SER A 53 -0.84 1.02 18.61
CA SER A 53 0.59 1.30 18.36
C SER A 53 0.73 2.30 17.22
N ASP A 54 1.72 3.17 17.25
CA ASP A 54 1.92 4.20 16.22
C ASP A 54 2.40 3.64 14.87
N ASN A 55 3.15 2.55 14.92
CA ASN A 55 3.65 1.78 13.78
C ASN A 55 3.95 0.34 14.17
N GLY A 56 4.43 -0.45 13.20
CA GLY A 56 4.96 -1.78 13.41
C GLY A 56 6.24 -1.83 14.27
N ALA A 57 6.73 -3.05 14.51
CA ALA A 57 7.90 -3.33 15.32
C ALA A 57 9.16 -2.55 14.88
N ASN A 58 10.05 -2.18 15.81
CA ASN A 58 11.26 -1.42 15.51
C ASN A 58 12.45 -2.34 15.19
N HIS A 59 13.07 -2.19 14.01
CA HIS A 59 14.19 -3.02 13.58
C HIS A 59 15.58 -2.40 13.78
N GLU A 60 15.65 -1.19 14.35
CA GLU A 60 16.88 -0.42 14.53
C GLU A 60 17.96 -1.22 15.29
N GLY A 61 19.23 -0.83 15.09
CA GLY A 61 20.38 -1.59 15.57
C GLY A 61 20.68 -2.86 14.76
N GLY A 62 20.07 -3.00 13.58
CA GLY A 62 20.26 -4.16 12.69
C GLY A 62 19.66 -5.44 13.25
N VAL A 63 20.02 -6.59 12.66
CA VAL A 63 19.42 -7.90 12.99
C VAL A 63 19.43 -8.22 14.49
N PHE A 64 20.49 -7.80 15.21
CA PHE A 64 20.69 -8.12 16.62
C PHE A 64 20.50 -6.94 17.57
N GLY A 65 20.14 -5.76 17.07
CA GLY A 65 19.96 -4.56 17.92
C GLY A 65 21.28 -4.01 18.49
N GLY A 66 22.40 -4.29 17.82
CA GLY A 66 23.74 -3.83 18.17
C GLY A 66 24.76 -4.92 18.53
N GLY A 67 25.86 -4.50 19.17
CA GLY A 67 26.92 -5.37 19.66
C GLY A 67 26.43 -6.35 20.74
N VAL A 68 27.21 -7.42 20.97
CA VAL A 68 26.91 -8.37 22.06
C VAL A 68 27.21 -7.69 23.39
N LEU A 69 26.22 -7.55 24.27
CA LEU A 69 26.48 -7.15 25.66
C LEU A 69 26.80 -8.38 26.51
N SER A 70 27.78 -8.24 27.42
CA SER A 70 28.23 -9.30 28.32
C SER A 70 28.71 -8.72 29.66
N GLY A 71 28.93 -9.59 30.65
CA GLY A 71 29.38 -9.20 31.98
C GLY A 71 28.46 -8.15 32.62
N THR A 72 29.05 -7.12 33.23
CA THR A 72 28.32 -6.04 33.89
C THR A 72 27.35 -5.30 32.97
N ALA A 73 27.70 -5.10 31.69
CA ALA A 73 26.81 -4.43 30.73
C ALA A 73 25.54 -5.24 30.45
N LEU A 74 25.63 -6.57 30.42
CA LEU A 74 24.45 -7.43 30.28
C LEU A 74 23.57 -7.40 31.54
N THR A 75 24.20 -7.48 32.72
CA THR A 75 23.50 -7.46 34.01
C THR A 75 22.77 -6.13 34.23
N ASN A 76 23.40 -5.02 33.85
CA ASN A 76 22.86 -3.67 34.07
C ASN A 76 21.99 -3.16 32.91
N MET A 77 21.80 -3.94 31.84
CA MET A 77 21.03 -3.53 30.67
C MET A 77 19.65 -2.99 31.06
N GLY A 78 19.36 -1.75 30.63
CA GLY A 78 18.08 -1.08 30.87
C GLY A 78 17.88 -0.50 32.27
N GLN A 79 18.91 -0.48 33.11
CA GLN A 79 18.87 0.24 34.39
C GLN A 79 18.97 1.76 34.18
N PRO A 80 18.47 2.57 35.13
CA PRO A 80 18.63 4.02 35.08
C PRO A 80 20.09 4.45 34.91
N GLU A 81 20.31 5.56 34.20
CA GLU A 81 21.63 6.16 33.94
C GLU A 81 22.60 5.29 33.11
N GLN A 82 22.14 4.13 32.63
CA GLN A 82 22.84 3.32 31.65
C GLN A 82 22.44 3.81 30.25
N ASN A 83 23.30 4.63 29.61
CA ASN A 83 23.05 5.15 28.26
C ASN A 83 23.46 4.12 27.19
N ASP A 84 22.71 3.03 27.11
CA ASP A 84 23.19 1.82 26.43
C ASP A 84 23.00 1.87 24.90
N GLY A 85 22.20 2.81 24.39
CA GLY A 85 21.84 2.85 22.96
C GLY A 85 21.28 1.52 22.46
N ILE A 86 20.53 0.80 23.31
CA ILE A 86 20.10 -0.58 23.05
C ILE A 86 18.82 -0.62 22.22
N HIS A 87 18.86 -1.48 21.20
CA HIS A 87 17.69 -1.89 20.46
C HIS A 87 17.48 -3.39 20.65
N TYR A 88 16.24 -3.88 20.61
CA TYR A 88 15.97 -5.33 20.61
C TYR A 88 16.28 -6.00 19.25
N GLY A 89 16.30 -5.23 18.16
CA GLY A 89 16.83 -5.64 16.86
C GLY A 89 15.83 -6.27 15.90
N GLY A 90 16.19 -6.28 14.62
CA GLY A 90 15.34 -6.75 13.51
C GLY A 90 14.89 -8.21 13.64
N GLY A 91 15.69 -9.08 14.26
CA GLY A 91 15.29 -10.47 14.50
C GLY A 91 14.07 -10.57 15.41
N TRP A 92 14.05 -9.80 16.52
CA TRP A 92 12.87 -9.73 17.38
C TRP A 92 11.74 -8.92 16.77
N ALA A 93 12.05 -7.89 15.98
CA ALA A 93 11.03 -7.13 15.26
C ALA A 93 10.21 -8.02 14.31
N HIS A 94 10.88 -8.93 13.58
CA HIS A 94 10.21 -9.93 12.75
C HIS A 94 9.31 -10.87 13.55
N VAL A 95 9.77 -11.32 14.73
CA VAL A 95 8.94 -12.15 15.62
C VAL A 95 7.70 -11.38 16.08
N SER A 96 7.86 -10.12 16.51
CA SER A 96 6.75 -9.25 16.92
C SER A 96 5.73 -9.02 15.82
N ASN A 97 6.17 -9.03 14.56
CA ASN A 97 5.32 -8.78 13.40
C ASN A 97 4.77 -10.05 12.74
N THR A 98 5.18 -11.24 13.16
CA THR A 98 4.79 -12.49 12.48
C THR A 98 3.26 -12.61 12.36
N PRO A 99 2.71 -12.89 11.16
CA PRO A 99 3.38 -13.31 9.92
C PRO A 99 3.69 -12.17 8.93
N LEU A 100 3.53 -10.92 9.34
CA LEU A 100 3.56 -9.76 8.47
C LEU A 100 4.98 -9.43 7.97
N LYS A 101 5.06 -8.96 6.74
CA LYS A 101 6.31 -8.61 6.05
C LYS A 101 6.87 -7.28 6.55
N LEU A 102 8.17 -7.27 6.83
CA LEU A 102 8.96 -6.11 7.29
C LEU A 102 8.45 -5.51 8.62
N PHE A 103 8.69 -4.21 8.84
CA PHE A 103 8.64 -3.53 10.13
C PHE A 103 8.60 -2.01 9.94
N LYS A 104 8.69 -1.23 11.03
CA LYS A 104 8.76 0.24 11.05
C LYS A 104 9.65 0.80 9.91
N HIS A 105 9.20 1.89 9.29
CA HIS A 105 9.67 2.59 8.07
C HIS A 105 9.03 2.12 6.75
N PHE A 106 8.66 0.84 6.66
CA PHE A 106 8.12 0.25 5.44
C PHE A 106 6.59 0.33 5.40
N THR A 107 6.03 0.35 4.18
CA THR A 107 4.57 0.39 3.95
C THR A 107 3.92 -0.99 3.77
N HIS A 108 4.72 -2.05 3.91
CA HIS A 108 4.23 -3.41 4.09
C HIS A 108 3.48 -3.55 5.43
N GLU A 109 2.61 -4.54 5.56
CA GLU A 109 1.75 -4.73 6.74
C GLU A 109 2.56 -4.82 8.04
N GLY A 110 3.78 -5.37 8.03
CA GLY A 110 4.62 -5.38 9.23
C GLY A 110 5.05 -3.98 9.68
N GLY A 111 5.06 -2.98 8.82
CA GLY A 111 5.35 -1.59 9.17
C GLY A 111 4.12 -0.75 9.52
N ILE A 112 2.96 -1.04 8.94
CA ILE A 112 1.76 -0.20 9.05
C ILE A 112 0.56 -0.85 9.76
N ARG A 113 0.51 -2.17 9.91
CA ARG A 113 -0.57 -2.85 10.63
C ARG A 113 -0.20 -2.94 12.12
N ALA A 114 -0.82 -2.06 12.89
CA ALA A 114 -0.66 -2.01 14.34
C ALA A 114 -1.82 -2.72 15.07
N PRO A 115 -1.57 -3.30 16.26
CA PRO A 115 -2.64 -3.76 17.12
C PRO A 115 -3.46 -2.54 17.58
N ALA A 116 -4.80 -2.67 17.52
CA ALA A 116 -5.72 -1.65 17.99
C ALA A 116 -6.86 -2.27 18.82
N ILE A 117 -7.27 -1.57 19.88
CA ILE A 117 -8.41 -1.92 20.72
C ILE A 117 -9.29 -0.69 20.85
N VAL A 118 -10.58 -0.83 20.56
CA VAL A 118 -11.58 0.22 20.78
C VAL A 118 -12.59 -0.26 21.82
N HIS A 119 -12.80 0.54 22.86
CA HIS A 119 -13.74 0.26 23.95
C HIS A 119 -14.64 1.46 24.17
N TRP A 120 -15.95 1.29 23.96
CA TRP A 120 -16.95 2.29 24.34
C TRP A 120 -18.36 1.66 24.52
N PRO A 121 -18.65 1.05 25.68
CA PRO A 121 -19.91 0.36 25.93
C PRO A 121 -21.18 1.20 25.74
N ALA A 122 -21.12 2.51 25.96
CA ALA A 122 -22.26 3.39 25.74
C ALA A 122 -22.44 3.83 24.27
N GLY A 123 -21.42 3.71 23.42
CA GLY A 123 -21.42 4.31 22.08
C GLY A 123 -21.65 3.35 20.91
N PHE A 124 -21.43 2.05 21.11
CA PHE A 124 -21.76 1.01 20.13
C PHE A 124 -22.24 -0.26 20.83
N SER A 125 -22.78 -1.22 20.10
CA SER A 125 -23.40 -2.46 20.56
C SER A 125 -22.45 -3.66 20.56
N ALA A 126 -21.49 -3.69 19.62
CA ALA A 126 -20.54 -4.79 19.47
C ALA A 126 -19.65 -5.00 20.71
N ARG A 127 -19.45 -6.25 21.14
CA ARG A 127 -18.65 -6.61 22.32
C ARG A 127 -17.76 -7.80 22.04
N GLY A 128 -16.49 -7.71 22.42
CA GLY A 128 -15.54 -8.83 22.36
C GLY A 128 -15.36 -9.43 20.95
N SER A 129 -15.61 -8.64 19.92
CA SER A 129 -15.56 -9.04 18.51
C SER A 129 -14.29 -8.55 17.83
N TRP A 130 -13.84 -9.30 16.84
CA TRP A 130 -12.79 -8.85 15.92
C TRP A 130 -13.40 -8.03 14.79
N VAL A 131 -12.72 -6.96 14.40
CA VAL A 131 -13.02 -6.18 13.20
C VAL A 131 -11.87 -6.37 12.24
N GLU A 132 -12.09 -7.14 11.17
CA GLU A 132 -11.05 -7.46 10.19
C GLU A 132 -10.98 -6.44 9.06
N ALA A 133 -12.01 -5.61 8.91
CA ALA A 133 -12.06 -4.57 7.91
C ALA A 133 -10.96 -3.51 8.15
N PRO A 134 -10.29 -2.99 7.09
CA PRO A 134 -9.20 -2.04 7.26
C PRO A 134 -9.64 -0.72 7.89
N ALA A 135 -8.95 -0.34 8.96
CA ALA A 135 -9.01 0.98 9.57
C ALA A 135 -7.67 1.72 9.38
N HIS A 136 -7.69 3.05 9.50
CA HIS A 136 -6.50 3.88 9.37
C HIS A 136 -6.48 4.96 10.46
N LEU A 137 -5.31 5.42 10.88
CA LEU A 137 -5.18 6.38 12.00
C LEU A 137 -5.95 7.70 11.78
N VAL A 138 -6.17 8.08 10.52
CA VAL A 138 -6.99 9.24 10.14
C VAL A 138 -8.45 9.13 10.61
N ASP A 139 -8.94 7.91 10.84
CA ASP A 139 -10.31 7.60 11.29
C ASP A 139 -10.55 7.98 12.75
N VAL A 140 -9.49 8.16 13.54
CA VAL A 140 -9.62 8.58 14.94
C VAL A 140 -10.34 9.92 15.03
N MET A 141 -10.01 10.88 14.17
CA MET A 141 -10.68 12.18 14.18
C MET A 141 -12.14 12.06 13.74
N GLY A 142 -12.44 11.25 12.72
CA GLY A 142 -13.81 10.97 12.29
C GLY A 142 -14.65 10.36 13.41
N SER A 143 -14.06 9.44 14.16
CA SER A 143 -14.70 8.79 15.31
C SER A 143 -14.96 9.76 16.46
N ILE A 144 -14.04 10.70 16.73
CA ILE A 144 -14.24 11.73 17.76
C ILE A 144 -15.38 12.68 17.37
N VAL A 145 -15.42 13.11 16.11
CA VAL A 145 -16.47 13.99 15.58
C VAL A 145 -17.84 13.31 15.74
N ASP A 146 -17.93 12.05 15.31
CA ASP A 146 -19.15 11.24 15.41
C ASP A 146 -19.58 11.01 16.87
N ALA A 147 -18.65 10.55 17.72
CA ALA A 147 -18.91 10.30 19.14
C ALA A 147 -19.38 11.54 19.92
N THR A 148 -18.93 12.73 19.53
CA THR A 148 -19.23 13.99 20.23
C THR A 148 -20.38 14.77 19.61
N GLY A 149 -20.80 14.44 18.38
CA GLY A 149 -21.71 15.26 17.59
C GLY A 149 -21.16 16.64 17.24
N ALA A 150 -19.84 16.86 17.38
CA ALA A 150 -19.22 18.14 17.10
C ALA A 150 -19.26 18.46 15.59
N THR A 151 -19.38 19.73 15.24
CA THR A 151 -19.21 20.15 13.84
C THR A 151 -17.72 20.24 13.51
N TYR A 152 -17.25 19.48 12.52
CA TYR A 152 -15.88 19.61 12.04
C TYR A 152 -15.72 20.95 11.28
N PRO A 153 -14.89 21.87 11.76
CA PRO A 153 -14.85 23.22 11.20
C PRO A 153 -14.11 23.26 9.86
N THR A 154 -14.56 24.13 8.96
CA THR A 154 -13.81 24.46 7.73
C THR A 154 -12.73 25.52 7.98
N THR A 155 -12.83 26.26 9.08
CA THR A 155 -11.86 27.29 9.50
C THR A 155 -11.68 27.29 11.01
N PHE A 156 -10.44 27.51 11.48
CA PHE A 156 -10.13 27.70 12.90
C PHE A 156 -9.19 28.89 13.07
N LYS A 157 -9.57 29.86 13.90
CA LYS A 157 -8.82 31.13 14.10
C LYS A 157 -8.41 31.81 12.78
N ASN A 158 -9.34 31.89 11.82
CA ASN A 158 -9.13 32.43 10.47
C ASN A 158 -8.15 31.65 9.58
N HIS A 159 -7.75 30.44 9.95
CA HIS A 159 -6.98 29.54 9.10
C HIS A 159 -7.89 28.47 8.51
N PRO A 160 -7.75 28.11 7.21
CA PRO A 160 -8.47 26.98 6.64
C PRO A 160 -8.04 25.69 7.34
N VAL A 161 -9.00 24.82 7.63
CA VAL A 161 -8.75 23.49 8.18
C VAL A 161 -8.78 22.48 7.03
N LEU A 162 -7.86 21.51 7.05
CA LEU A 162 -7.85 20.45 6.06
C LEU A 162 -9.16 19.65 6.12
N PRO A 163 -9.69 19.16 4.98
CA PRO A 163 -10.87 18.31 4.99
C PRO A 163 -10.71 17.08 5.89
N LEU A 164 -11.81 16.65 6.52
CA LEU A 164 -11.83 15.41 7.29
C LEU A 164 -11.71 14.20 6.34
N GLU A 165 -10.56 13.53 6.37
CA GLU A 165 -10.30 12.33 5.53
C GLU A 165 -10.81 11.02 6.17
N GLY A 166 -10.86 10.98 7.51
CA GLY A 166 -11.22 9.79 8.27
C GLY A 166 -12.72 9.47 8.24
N ARG A 167 -13.04 8.18 8.37
CA ARG A 167 -14.40 7.67 8.60
C ARG A 167 -14.55 7.27 10.07
N SER A 168 -15.77 7.22 10.58
CA SER A 168 -16.00 6.79 11.96
C SER A 168 -15.64 5.30 12.12
N LEU A 169 -14.84 4.98 13.15
CA LEU A 169 -14.60 3.60 13.55
C LEU A 169 -15.84 2.98 14.17
N ILE A 170 -16.79 3.78 14.66
CA ILE A 170 -18.04 3.29 15.26
C ILE A 170 -18.86 2.56 14.20
N ASP A 171 -19.05 3.19 13.03
CA ASP A 171 -19.71 2.57 11.88
C ASP A 171 -19.03 1.26 11.46
N LEU A 172 -17.70 1.27 11.41
CA LEU A 172 -16.90 0.09 11.06
C LEU A 172 -17.11 -1.06 12.05
N ILE A 173 -17.12 -0.74 13.35
CA ILE A 173 -17.34 -1.69 14.44
C ILE A 173 -18.75 -2.27 14.41
N GLU A 174 -19.75 -1.48 13.99
CA GLU A 174 -21.14 -1.91 13.81
C GLU A 174 -21.38 -2.62 12.45
N GLY A 175 -20.33 -2.83 11.66
CA GLY A 175 -20.35 -3.64 10.44
C GLY A 175 -20.51 -2.85 9.14
N THR A 176 -20.47 -1.52 9.18
CA THR A 176 -20.48 -0.68 7.97
C THR A 176 -19.05 -0.44 7.48
N VAL A 177 -18.65 -1.18 6.44
CA VAL A 177 -17.32 -1.03 5.84
C VAL A 177 -17.36 0.04 4.74
N PRO A 178 -16.60 1.14 4.87
CA PRO A 178 -16.58 2.18 3.84
C PRO A 178 -15.82 1.71 2.60
N ASP A 179 -16.42 1.92 1.42
CA ASP A 179 -15.68 1.81 0.16
C ASP A 179 -14.76 3.03 0.02
N ARG A 180 -13.46 2.79 0.08
CA ARG A 180 -12.42 3.82 -0.07
C ARG A 180 -11.07 3.20 -0.35
N SER A 181 -10.18 4.04 -0.84
CA SER A 181 -8.75 3.74 -0.91
C SER A 181 -8.02 4.31 0.30
N LEU A 182 -7.07 3.54 0.82
CA LEU A 182 -6.11 3.97 1.83
C LEU A 182 -4.79 4.27 1.16
N PHE A 183 -4.11 5.32 1.62
CA PHE A 183 -2.86 5.79 1.02
C PHE A 183 -1.83 6.05 2.11
N VAL A 184 -0.58 5.68 1.85
CA VAL A 184 0.57 6.02 2.70
C VAL A 184 1.75 6.41 1.82
N GLU A 185 2.48 7.43 2.26
CA GLU A 185 3.85 7.71 1.82
C GLU A 185 4.70 7.94 3.07
N HIS A 186 5.84 7.26 3.14
CA HIS A 186 6.80 7.44 4.22
C HIS A 186 8.19 7.10 3.71
N GLU A 187 9.11 8.07 3.74
CA GLU A 187 10.50 7.87 3.30
C GLU A 187 10.62 7.31 1.87
N SER A 188 9.74 7.72 0.96
CA SER A 188 9.60 7.19 -0.40
C SER A 188 9.12 5.73 -0.50
N ASN A 189 8.81 5.08 0.62
CA ASN A 189 7.93 3.91 0.61
C ASN A 189 6.50 4.40 0.36
N ARG A 190 5.76 3.67 -0.47
CA ARG A 190 4.44 4.09 -0.94
C ARG A 190 3.47 2.94 -0.78
N MET A 191 2.21 3.25 -0.54
CA MET A 191 1.14 2.26 -0.52
C MET A 191 -0.18 2.87 -0.94
N ILE A 192 -0.93 2.10 -1.72
CA ILE A 192 -2.37 2.24 -1.90
C ILE A 192 -3.05 0.90 -1.63
N ARG A 193 -4.14 0.90 -0.86
CA ARG A 193 -5.02 -0.26 -0.69
C ARG A 193 -6.42 0.11 -1.10
N LYS A 194 -6.99 -0.65 -2.05
CA LYS A 194 -8.35 -0.48 -2.57
C LYS A 194 -9.04 -1.84 -2.64
N GLY A 195 -10.00 -2.04 -1.73
CA GLY A 195 -10.57 -3.36 -1.47
C GLY A 195 -9.47 -4.37 -1.10
N LYS A 196 -9.45 -5.51 -1.81
CA LYS A 196 -8.44 -6.55 -1.63
C LYS A 196 -7.06 -6.20 -2.18
N TRP A 197 -6.97 -5.27 -3.13
CA TRP A 197 -5.71 -4.98 -3.79
C TRP A 197 -4.87 -4.01 -2.98
N LYS A 198 -3.60 -4.36 -2.76
CA LYS A 198 -2.60 -3.48 -2.17
C LYS A 198 -1.41 -3.38 -3.10
N LEU A 199 -1.07 -2.16 -3.50
CA LEU A 199 0.17 -1.85 -4.21
C LEU A 199 1.13 -1.17 -3.25
N VAL A 200 2.39 -1.58 -3.28
CA VAL A 200 3.47 -0.93 -2.53
C VAL A 200 4.67 -0.64 -3.43
N THR A 201 5.49 0.34 -3.02
CA THR A 201 6.84 0.49 -3.56
C THR A 201 7.85 0.57 -2.45
N GLU A 202 8.99 -0.09 -2.59
CA GLU A 202 10.07 -0.10 -1.60
C GLU A 202 11.17 0.90 -1.99
N ALA A 203 11.64 1.71 -1.04
CA ALA A 203 12.74 2.65 -1.25
C ALA A 203 14.02 2.16 -0.56
N PHE A 204 14.53 1.00 -0.98
CA PHE A 204 15.70 0.38 -0.34
C PHE A 204 17.02 1.12 -0.56
N THR A 205 17.12 2.04 -1.51
CA THR A 205 18.39 2.73 -1.85
C THR A 205 19.02 3.52 -0.69
N ALA A 206 18.27 3.82 0.38
CA ALA A 206 18.84 4.42 1.58
C ALA A 206 19.64 3.43 2.45
N HIS A 207 19.48 2.12 2.23
CA HIS A 207 20.03 1.07 3.09
C HIS A 207 20.75 -0.07 2.35
N ASP A 208 20.40 -0.32 1.09
CA ASP A 208 20.95 -1.42 0.32
C ASP A 208 21.12 -1.03 -1.16
N SER A 209 22.35 -1.07 -1.65
CA SER A 209 22.72 -0.70 -3.02
C SER A 209 22.34 -1.76 -4.07
N GLU A 210 21.88 -2.93 -3.65
CA GLU A 210 21.55 -4.06 -4.53
C GLU A 210 20.09 -4.05 -5.03
N PHE A 211 19.20 -3.29 -4.39
CA PHE A 211 17.79 -3.26 -4.75
C PHE A 211 17.46 -2.11 -5.69
N THR A 212 16.66 -2.40 -6.73
CA THR A 212 16.07 -1.36 -7.56
C THR A 212 15.06 -0.57 -6.73
N ALA A 213 15.38 0.68 -6.39
CA ALA A 213 14.43 1.57 -5.76
C ALA A 213 13.11 1.60 -6.54
N HIS A 214 12.02 1.55 -5.78
CA HIS A 214 10.66 1.76 -6.24
C HIS A 214 10.10 0.66 -7.15
N GLN A 215 10.54 -0.60 -6.97
CA GLN A 215 9.83 -1.75 -7.51
C GLN A 215 8.36 -1.69 -7.07
N LYS A 216 7.45 -1.89 -8.02
CA LYS A 216 6.00 -1.90 -7.78
C LYS A 216 5.59 -3.34 -7.51
N LEU A 217 5.11 -3.59 -6.31
CA LEU A 217 4.66 -4.91 -5.88
C LEU A 217 3.15 -4.85 -5.67
N LEU A 218 2.44 -5.90 -6.07
CA LEU A 218 0.98 -5.98 -5.95
C LEU A 218 0.59 -7.24 -5.20
N TYR A 219 -0.30 -7.10 -4.21
CA TYR A 219 -0.77 -8.20 -3.39
C TYR A 219 -2.31 -8.25 -3.33
N ASP A 220 -2.84 -9.47 -3.16
CA ASP A 220 -4.23 -9.72 -2.83
C ASP A 220 -4.34 -9.96 -1.31
N MET A 221 -4.80 -8.94 -0.59
CA MET A 221 -4.83 -8.91 0.88
C MET A 221 -5.86 -9.85 1.51
N ASP A 222 -6.84 -10.33 0.74
CA ASP A 222 -7.83 -11.27 1.25
C ASP A 222 -7.23 -12.68 1.33
N SER A 223 -6.38 -13.04 0.36
CA SER A 223 -5.71 -14.35 0.32
C SER A 223 -4.29 -14.36 0.89
N ASP A 224 -3.59 -13.23 0.87
CA ASP A 224 -2.19 -13.09 1.24
C ASP A 224 -1.95 -11.84 2.12
N PRO A 225 -2.44 -11.82 3.36
CA PRO A 225 -2.23 -10.72 4.29
C PRO A 225 -0.76 -10.54 4.72
N ALA A 226 0.11 -11.49 4.36
CA ALA A 226 1.54 -11.47 4.66
C ALA A 226 2.39 -10.93 3.51
N GLU A 227 1.79 -10.58 2.36
CA GLU A 227 2.46 -9.96 1.21
C GLU A 227 3.64 -10.81 0.69
N THR A 228 3.39 -12.10 0.52
CA THR A 228 4.37 -13.11 0.14
C THR A 228 4.43 -13.36 -1.37
N THR A 229 3.34 -13.13 -2.09
CA THR A 229 3.22 -13.42 -3.52
C THR A 229 2.99 -12.13 -4.31
N ASP A 230 4.01 -11.68 -5.04
CA ASP A 230 3.87 -10.53 -5.95
C ASP A 230 3.06 -10.91 -7.20
N LEU A 231 1.97 -10.18 -7.42
CA LEU A 231 1.01 -10.35 -8.51
C LEU A 231 1.14 -9.26 -9.59
N ALA A 232 2.12 -8.36 -9.48
CA ALA A 232 2.23 -7.19 -10.35
C ALA A 232 2.38 -7.59 -11.83
N ALA A 233 3.26 -8.55 -12.14
CA ALA A 233 3.49 -9.02 -13.51
C ALA A 233 2.25 -9.71 -14.12
N ALA A 234 1.46 -10.40 -13.29
CA ALA A 234 0.24 -11.07 -13.73
C ALA A 234 -0.97 -10.13 -13.86
N ASN A 235 -0.91 -8.93 -13.26
CA ASN A 235 -2.03 -7.98 -13.21
C ASN A 235 -1.60 -6.54 -13.59
N PRO A 236 -0.99 -6.33 -14.77
CA PRO A 236 -0.42 -5.02 -15.13
C PRO A 236 -1.47 -3.90 -15.21
N GLY A 237 -2.70 -4.21 -15.65
CA GLY A 237 -3.80 -3.24 -15.66
C GLY A 237 -4.19 -2.75 -14.27
N LYS A 238 -4.14 -3.63 -13.26
CA LYS A 238 -4.40 -3.26 -11.86
C LYS A 238 -3.28 -2.39 -11.30
N VAL A 239 -2.03 -2.67 -11.66
CA VAL A 239 -0.89 -1.83 -11.29
C VAL A 239 -1.06 -0.42 -11.84
N VAL A 240 -1.43 -0.28 -13.12
CA VAL A 240 -1.70 1.04 -13.74
C VAL A 240 -2.80 1.79 -12.98
N GLU A 241 -3.95 1.16 -12.75
CA GLU A 241 -5.08 1.78 -12.02
C GLU A 241 -4.64 2.32 -10.65
N LEU A 242 -3.95 1.51 -9.86
CA LEU A 242 -3.55 1.88 -8.51
C LEU A 242 -2.44 2.94 -8.50
N VAL A 243 -1.53 2.92 -9.47
CA VAL A 243 -0.51 3.96 -9.64
C VAL A 243 -1.15 5.31 -9.98
N ASP A 244 -2.11 5.32 -10.91
CA ASP A 244 -2.81 6.54 -11.31
C ASP A 244 -3.59 7.13 -10.12
N GLU A 245 -4.30 6.28 -9.36
CA GLU A 245 -5.05 6.72 -8.19
C GLU A 245 -4.13 7.22 -7.06
N TRP A 246 -3.00 6.55 -6.82
CA TRP A 246 -2.01 7.00 -5.84
C TRP A 246 -1.37 8.34 -6.24
N ASN A 247 -1.03 8.54 -7.51
CA ASN A 247 -0.48 9.78 -8.02
C ASN A 247 -1.50 10.94 -7.96
N ALA A 248 -2.77 10.66 -8.22
CA ALA A 248 -3.85 11.63 -8.06
C ALA A 248 -4.01 12.05 -6.59
N TRP A 249 -3.98 11.08 -5.66
CA TRP A 249 -3.95 11.37 -4.22
C TRP A 249 -2.74 12.23 -3.83
N CYS A 250 -1.53 11.87 -4.28
CA CYS A 250 -0.32 12.65 -4.01
C CYS A 250 -0.42 14.11 -4.43
N THR A 251 -0.94 14.34 -5.64
CA THR A 251 -1.15 15.69 -6.18
C THR A 251 -2.15 16.45 -5.31
N ARG A 252 -3.24 15.81 -4.91
CA ARG A 252 -4.30 16.40 -4.07
C ARG A 252 -3.79 16.81 -2.69
N VAL A 253 -2.96 15.98 -2.05
CA VAL A 253 -2.44 16.25 -0.70
C VAL A 253 -1.13 17.05 -0.69
N GLY A 254 -0.60 17.41 -1.88
CA GLY A 254 0.56 18.29 -2.02
C GLY A 254 1.92 17.61 -1.85
N LEU A 255 2.03 16.31 -2.15
CA LEU A 255 3.34 15.64 -2.17
C LEU A 255 4.23 16.18 -3.30
N PRO A 256 5.55 16.30 -3.09
CA PRO A 256 6.47 16.73 -4.15
C PRO A 256 6.44 15.81 -5.37
N ALA A 257 6.59 16.36 -6.57
CA ALA A 257 6.55 15.59 -7.83
C ALA A 257 7.57 14.44 -7.88
N GLY A 258 8.73 14.58 -7.23
CA GLY A 258 9.72 13.50 -7.12
C GLY A 258 9.26 12.29 -6.30
N ARG A 259 8.12 12.40 -5.58
CA ARG A 259 7.48 11.28 -4.89
C ARG A 259 6.54 10.49 -5.81
N LEU A 260 6.12 11.01 -6.97
CA LEU A 260 5.22 10.31 -7.89
C LEU A 260 5.76 8.92 -8.26
N ILE A 261 4.88 7.94 -8.41
CA ILE A 261 5.23 6.63 -8.97
C ILE A 261 5.28 6.81 -10.48
N ALA A 262 6.44 6.54 -11.10
CA ALA A 262 6.53 6.49 -12.54
C ALA A 262 5.51 5.45 -13.06
N ALA A 263 4.68 5.82 -14.04
CA ALA A 263 3.81 4.84 -14.70
C ALA A 263 4.66 3.65 -15.17
N PRO A 264 4.17 2.40 -15.08
CA PRO A 264 4.85 1.31 -15.78
C PRO A 264 5.00 1.71 -17.25
N PRO A 265 6.11 1.34 -17.93
CA PRO A 265 6.16 1.48 -19.37
C PRO A 265 4.91 0.80 -19.91
N VAL A 266 4.14 1.53 -20.73
CA VAL A 266 3.04 0.90 -21.46
C VAL A 266 3.71 -0.17 -22.30
N SER A 267 3.53 -1.44 -21.95
CA SER A 267 3.81 -2.52 -22.90
C SER A 267 2.77 -2.33 -23.98
N GLU A 268 3.09 -1.53 -25.00
CA GLU A 268 2.20 -1.32 -26.15
C GLU A 268 1.92 -2.63 -26.88
N THR A 269 2.63 -3.70 -26.53
CA THR A 269 2.40 -5.06 -26.99
C THR A 269 1.94 -5.93 -25.81
N PRO A 270 0.68 -6.39 -25.77
CA PRO A 270 0.27 -7.50 -24.92
C PRO A 270 1.15 -8.73 -25.20
N ALA A 271 1.37 -9.59 -24.20
CA ALA A 271 1.96 -10.89 -24.46
C ALA A 271 1.00 -11.68 -25.37
N ALA A 272 1.50 -12.18 -26.51
CA ALA A 272 0.71 -12.96 -27.44
C ALA A 272 0.12 -14.19 -26.73
N THR A 273 -1.16 -14.45 -26.94
CA THR A 273 -1.84 -15.68 -26.53
C THR A 273 -1.85 -16.68 -27.68
N ASP A 274 -1.97 -17.97 -27.36
CA ASP A 274 -2.07 -19.06 -28.36
C ASP A 274 -3.33 -18.94 -29.27
N THR A 275 -4.21 -17.98 -28.98
CA THR A 275 -5.43 -17.66 -29.75
C THR A 275 -5.32 -16.38 -30.56
N ASP A 276 -4.20 -15.67 -30.52
CA ASP A 276 -4.02 -14.42 -31.26
C ASP A 276 -3.73 -14.71 -32.74
N LEU A 277 -4.75 -14.55 -33.57
CA LEU A 277 -4.64 -14.49 -35.03
C LEU A 277 -4.18 -13.09 -35.43
N PHE A 278 -2.89 -12.81 -35.23
CA PHE A 278 -1.98 -11.99 -36.04
C PHE A 278 -0.80 -11.53 -35.16
N LEU A 279 0.39 -12.01 -35.51
CA LEU A 279 1.67 -11.58 -34.97
C LEU A 279 2.24 -10.52 -35.93
N ASP A 280 2.11 -9.23 -35.60
CA ASP A 280 2.93 -8.21 -36.24
C ASP A 280 4.13 -7.90 -35.35
N THR A 281 5.17 -8.70 -35.51
CA THR A 281 6.50 -8.40 -34.98
C THR A 281 7.24 -7.51 -35.97
N PHE A 282 7.10 -6.19 -35.87
CA PHE A 282 8.14 -5.31 -36.42
C PHE A 282 9.37 -5.33 -35.51
N ASN A 283 10.14 -6.39 -35.70
CA ASN A 283 11.54 -6.48 -35.33
C ASN A 283 12.31 -5.45 -36.18
N ARG A 284 12.75 -4.32 -35.59
CA ARG A 284 13.68 -3.42 -36.27
C ARG A 284 15.10 -3.67 -35.79
N ALA A 285 15.93 -4.19 -36.68
CA ALA A 285 17.37 -4.11 -36.55
C ALA A 285 17.79 -2.63 -36.66
N ALA A 286 18.77 -2.21 -35.85
CA ALA A 286 19.41 -0.91 -36.00
C ALA A 286 20.18 -0.87 -37.34
N GLY A 287 19.89 0.09 -38.23
CA GLY A 287 20.85 0.46 -39.27
C GLY A 287 20.40 0.97 -40.65
N ASN A 288 19.11 1.14 -40.95
CA ASN A 288 18.70 1.57 -42.30
C ASN A 288 17.38 2.36 -42.31
N ASP A 289 17.50 3.63 -42.68
CA ASP A 289 16.41 4.56 -42.98
C ASP A 289 15.68 4.10 -44.25
N ILE A 290 14.33 4.09 -44.23
CA ILE A 290 13.50 3.89 -45.43
C ILE A 290 12.73 5.18 -45.70
N ASP A 291 12.88 5.70 -46.92
CA ASP A 291 12.19 6.87 -47.46
C ASP A 291 10.71 6.56 -47.74
N SER A 292 9.83 7.32 -47.10
CA SER A 292 8.38 7.14 -47.14
C SER A 292 7.69 7.62 -48.42
N THR A 293 8.45 8.16 -49.39
CA THR A 293 7.91 8.62 -50.68
C THR A 293 7.69 7.51 -51.71
N ASN A 294 8.31 6.33 -51.55
CA ASN A 294 8.13 5.16 -52.43
C ASN A 294 7.26 4.03 -51.84
N ALA A 295 7.08 3.98 -50.51
CA ALA A 295 6.39 2.87 -49.83
C ALA A 295 5.03 3.25 -49.20
N GLY A 296 4.62 4.52 -49.29
CA GLY A 296 3.44 5.04 -48.61
C GLY A 296 3.62 5.17 -47.09
N MET A 297 2.98 6.17 -46.48
CA MET A 297 2.73 6.19 -45.04
C MET A 297 1.23 6.06 -44.81
N SER A 298 0.79 5.31 -43.79
CA SER A 298 -0.53 5.59 -43.21
C SER A 298 -0.65 5.21 -41.72
N GLY A 299 -1.02 6.23 -40.93
CA GLY A 299 -2.14 6.22 -39.96
C GLY A 299 -1.97 5.65 -38.54
N SER A 300 -2.34 6.46 -37.53
CA SER A 300 -2.62 6.10 -36.12
C SER A 300 -4.14 6.31 -35.85
N ARG A 301 -4.86 5.75 -34.86
CA ARG A 301 -4.71 5.75 -33.39
C ARG A 301 -5.83 4.87 -32.74
N VAL A 302 -5.60 4.35 -31.54
CA VAL A 302 -6.54 3.57 -30.66
C VAL A 302 -6.99 4.52 -29.50
N PRO A 303 -8.12 4.40 -28.72
CA PRO A 303 -9.05 3.26 -28.43
C PRO A 303 -10.58 3.69 -28.41
N PRO A 304 -11.62 2.89 -27.98
CA PRO A 304 -11.80 2.31 -26.63
C PRO A 304 -12.35 0.85 -26.58
N LEU A 305 -12.06 0.12 -25.49
CA LEU A 305 -12.64 -1.22 -25.23
C LEU A 305 -13.68 -1.15 -24.11
N GLY A 306 -14.96 -1.30 -24.46
CA GLY A 306 -16.07 -1.45 -23.53
C GLY A 306 -17.45 -1.31 -24.17
N THR A 307 -18.43 -2.05 -23.68
CA THR A 307 -19.81 -2.18 -24.24
C THR A 307 -20.61 -0.87 -24.19
N GLY A 308 -21.12 -0.42 -25.35
CA GLY A 308 -21.98 0.76 -25.51
C GLY A 308 -21.61 1.64 -26.72
N VAL A 309 -21.21 1.02 -27.83
CA VAL A 309 -20.34 1.58 -28.90
C VAL A 309 -20.94 2.76 -29.65
N THR A 310 -20.16 3.85 -29.77
CA THR A 310 -20.39 5.00 -30.65
C THR A 310 -19.66 4.78 -31.99
N TRP A 311 -20.29 5.21 -33.08
CA TRP A 311 -19.84 5.13 -34.47
C TRP A 311 -18.39 5.61 -34.71
N PHE A 312 -17.74 5.06 -35.75
CA PHE A 312 -16.53 5.62 -36.35
C PHE A 312 -16.79 5.95 -37.82
N GLU A 313 -16.53 7.20 -38.19
CA GLU A 313 -16.37 7.61 -39.59
C GLU A 313 -14.88 7.59 -39.92
N GLY A 314 -14.50 6.81 -40.94
CA GLY A 314 -13.19 6.91 -41.58
C GLY A 314 -13.28 7.88 -42.76
N TYR A 315 -12.44 8.92 -42.78
CA TYR A 315 -12.30 9.80 -43.93
C TYR A 315 -11.16 9.31 -44.81
N GLU A 316 -11.48 8.86 -46.01
CA GLU A 316 -10.54 8.80 -47.10
C GLU A 316 -10.57 10.14 -47.84
N GLY A 317 -9.40 10.67 -48.20
CA GLY A 317 -9.28 11.87 -49.05
C GLY A 317 -9.83 11.72 -50.47
N SER A 318 -10.55 10.64 -50.78
CA SER A 318 -11.21 10.34 -52.06
C SER A 318 -12.70 10.74 -52.09
N GLY A 319 -13.32 11.08 -50.95
CA GLY A 319 -14.65 11.68 -50.89
C GLY A 319 -15.84 10.74 -51.12
N GLN A 320 -15.71 9.42 -50.88
CA GLN A 320 -16.85 8.49 -50.84
C GLN A 320 -16.75 7.55 -49.61
N PRO A 321 -17.86 7.25 -48.91
CA PRO A 321 -17.84 6.42 -47.71
C PRO A 321 -17.98 4.92 -48.05
N ASP A 322 -17.01 4.11 -47.65
CA ASP A 322 -17.15 2.66 -47.58
C ASP A 322 -17.72 2.23 -46.22
N SER A 323 -18.65 1.28 -46.22
CA SER A 323 -19.28 0.75 -45.00
C SER A 323 -18.81 -0.67 -44.68
N ILE A 324 -18.29 -0.87 -43.47
CA ILE A 324 -17.98 -2.20 -42.92
C ILE A 324 -19.25 -2.79 -42.30
N GLN A 325 -19.57 -4.05 -42.60
CA GLN A 325 -20.69 -4.76 -41.99
C GLN A 325 -20.17 -5.89 -41.10
N ILE A 326 -20.69 -5.99 -39.88
CA ILE A 326 -20.40 -7.07 -38.93
C ILE A 326 -21.60 -8.03 -38.92
N ALA A 327 -21.37 -9.31 -39.13
CA ALA A 327 -22.34 -10.39 -38.94
C ALA A 327 -21.81 -11.37 -37.88
N ASP A 328 -22.67 -11.75 -36.93
CA ASP A 328 -22.46 -12.79 -35.91
C ASP A 328 -21.20 -12.66 -35.03
N GLY A 329 -20.77 -11.42 -34.74
CA GLY A 329 -19.72 -11.16 -33.73
C GLY A 329 -18.30 -11.62 -34.13
N ILE A 330 -18.09 -11.93 -35.40
CA ILE A 330 -16.77 -12.27 -35.97
C ILE A 330 -16.42 -11.21 -37.00
N LEU A 331 -15.24 -10.59 -36.86
CA LEU A 331 -14.71 -9.67 -37.87
C LEU A 331 -14.41 -10.45 -39.14
N ARG A 332 -15.23 -10.26 -40.19
CA ARG A 332 -14.96 -10.76 -41.54
C ARG A 332 -14.65 -9.55 -42.41
N MET A 333 -13.40 -9.41 -42.84
CA MET A 333 -12.98 -8.30 -43.69
C MET A 333 -13.53 -8.49 -45.11
N ALA A 334 -14.06 -7.42 -45.70
CA ALA A 334 -14.35 -7.33 -47.13
C ALA A 334 -13.28 -6.44 -47.80
N THR A 335 -12.71 -6.95 -48.89
CA THR A 335 -11.70 -6.25 -49.70
C THR A 335 -12.35 -5.20 -50.61
N GLY A 336 -11.92 -3.94 -50.48
CA GLY A 336 -12.23 -2.84 -51.40
C GLY A 336 -11.14 -2.68 -52.47
N VAL A 337 -11.54 -2.24 -53.67
CA VAL A 337 -10.80 -2.37 -54.94
C VAL A 337 -9.64 -1.35 -55.03
N GLY A 338 -8.41 -1.81 -55.32
CA GLY A 338 -7.38 -0.93 -55.90
C GLY A 338 -5.93 -1.02 -55.40
N MET A 339 -5.52 -2.05 -54.65
CA MET A 339 -4.09 -2.19 -54.30
C MET A 339 -3.29 -2.84 -55.43
N ALA A 340 -2.37 -2.09 -56.05
CA ALA A 340 -1.29 -2.60 -56.87
C ALA A 340 0.06 -2.22 -56.23
N GLU A 341 0.91 -3.22 -56.02
CA GLU A 341 2.31 -3.08 -55.60
C GLU A 341 3.13 -2.32 -56.64
N ASN A 342 4.09 -1.51 -56.19
CA ASN A 342 5.40 -1.33 -56.83
C ASN A 342 6.38 -0.64 -55.89
N GLY A 343 7.51 -1.30 -55.62
CA GLY A 343 8.71 -0.73 -54.98
C GLY A 343 9.24 -1.55 -53.83
#